data_AF-A0A3D8SPP5-F1
#
_entry.id   AF-A0A3D8SPP5-F1
#
_cell.length_a   1.000
_cell.length_b   1.000
_cell.length_c   1.000
_cell.angle_alpha   90.00
_cell.angle_beta   90.00
_cell.angle_gamma   90.00
#
_symmetry.space_group_name_H-M   'P 1'
#
loop_
_entity.id
_entity.type
_entity.pdbx_description
1 polymer ?
#
loop_
_entity_poly.entity_id
_entity_poly.type
_entity_poly.pdbx_seq_one_letter_code
_entity_poly.pdbx_strand_id
1 'polypeptide(L)'
;MSSSSSDRPVVSEDVKVEDMYCLRKDEIVRRLLRAGIVHKDSLLKHELQALWALANLGLIGNDGTPSVLFVDKVAAWCKMLVSEQLEVLTSRGLSNVGTKWDHVETLIRAELATAEAVLAKLELNASRASEEALPHYTVVNLLLATTYAETVRSGDTTLLPDCPFPTAQALRNCLNRLQCFATAEALAQSMLLPESDMHGRLLHWVCAQFGQQIEPASGSFHIAGMPGDVQQFVLTRPTPALQARFMNAKVGANGRSCVLYHGTPLSNLRSIISTGFLPAYDVSHGRGLFLAADPQISYYYATSRPVMEEWRNTPFAGLGAILGCEVSGDGRPISPNIHCVNVLSSVMVRYIFLVTPGRYVQLPDGSSLLEPMRAGISAINTRLG
;
A
#
# COMPACT_ATOMS: atom_id res chain seq x y z
N MET A 1 -41.19 10.28 7.00
CA MET A 1 -41.22 10.72 5.59
C MET A 1 -40.59 9.61 4.76
N SER A 2 -41.43 8.84 4.09
CA SER A 2 -41.07 7.73 3.21
C SER A 2 -40.32 8.25 1.99
N SER A 3 -39.04 7.89 1.86
CA SER A 3 -38.23 8.20 0.68
C SER A 3 -38.77 7.40 -0.52
N SER A 4 -39.26 8.12 -1.53
CA SER A 4 -39.63 7.53 -2.82
C SER A 4 -38.40 6.89 -3.47
N SER A 5 -38.46 5.59 -3.74
CA SER A 5 -37.48 4.94 -4.61
C SER A 5 -37.54 5.62 -5.97
N SER A 6 -36.45 6.23 -6.41
CA SER A 6 -36.34 6.73 -7.78
C SER A 6 -36.44 5.55 -8.73
N ASP A 7 -37.49 5.53 -9.55
CA ASP A 7 -37.60 4.63 -10.70
C ASP A 7 -36.39 4.83 -11.60
N ARG A 8 -35.46 3.87 -11.56
CA ARG A 8 -34.40 3.78 -12.57
C ARG A 8 -35.08 3.37 -13.87
N PRO A 9 -34.89 4.09 -14.98
CA PRO A 9 -35.40 3.64 -16.27
C PRO A 9 -34.73 2.32 -16.63
N VAL A 10 -35.51 1.24 -16.61
CA VAL A 10 -35.09 -0.07 -17.09
C VAL A 10 -34.97 0.02 -18.60
N VAL A 11 -33.75 -0.18 -19.12
CA VAL A 11 -33.51 -0.32 -20.56
C VAL A 11 -34.31 -1.54 -21.03
N SER A 12 -35.24 -1.32 -21.95
CA SER A 12 -36.14 -2.33 -22.56
C SER A 12 -35.43 -3.68 -22.78
N GLU A 13 -35.97 -4.75 -22.17
CA GLU A 13 -35.36 -6.08 -21.96
C GLU A 13 -35.04 -6.93 -23.20
N ASP A 14 -35.18 -6.41 -24.43
CA ASP A 14 -35.11 -7.25 -25.63
C ASP A 14 -33.74 -7.26 -26.35
N VAL A 15 -32.70 -6.66 -25.77
CA VAL A 15 -31.36 -6.66 -26.38
C VAL A 15 -30.35 -7.29 -25.43
N LYS A 16 -29.97 -8.54 -25.74
CA LYS A 16 -28.86 -9.21 -25.08
C LYS A 16 -27.53 -8.58 -25.51
N VAL A 17 -26.57 -8.56 -24.58
CA VAL A 17 -25.17 -8.14 -24.83
C VAL A 17 -24.57 -8.91 -26.02
N GLU A 18 -25.03 -10.14 -26.24
CA GLU A 18 -24.68 -11.04 -27.35
C GLU A 18 -24.74 -10.38 -28.75
N ASP A 19 -25.64 -9.41 -28.99
CA ASP A 19 -25.80 -8.76 -30.30
C ASP A 19 -24.76 -7.66 -30.60
N MET A 20 -23.90 -7.31 -29.63
CA MET A 20 -23.00 -6.16 -29.72
C MET A 20 -21.94 -6.25 -30.83
N TYR A 21 -21.60 -7.44 -31.32
CA TYR A 21 -20.59 -7.58 -32.38
C TYR A 21 -21.11 -7.12 -33.74
N CYS A 22 -22.42 -7.30 -33.99
CA CYS A 22 -23.11 -6.93 -35.21
C CYS A 22 -23.38 -5.42 -35.32
N LEU A 23 -23.38 -4.71 -34.19
CA LEU A 23 -23.71 -3.28 -34.19
C LEU A 23 -22.59 -2.47 -34.86
N ARG A 24 -22.97 -1.59 -35.77
CA ARG A 24 -22.08 -0.58 -36.35
C ARG A 24 -21.85 0.54 -35.33
N LYS A 25 -20.79 1.34 -35.52
CA LYS A 25 -20.44 2.45 -34.61
C LYS A 25 -21.62 3.42 -34.41
N ASP A 26 -22.31 3.79 -35.49
CA ASP A 26 -23.46 4.70 -35.48
C ASP A 26 -24.66 4.15 -34.70
N GLU A 27 -24.87 2.82 -34.74
CA GLU A 27 -25.94 2.15 -34.01
C GLU A 27 -25.66 2.15 -32.50
N ILE A 28 -24.41 1.90 -32.10
CA ILE A 28 -24.01 1.95 -30.68
C ILE A 28 -24.15 3.38 -30.13
N VAL A 29 -23.70 4.39 -30.89
CA VAL A 29 -23.88 5.81 -30.53
C VAL A 29 -25.36 6.14 -30.33
N ARG A 30 -26.24 5.75 -31.27
CA ARG A 30 -27.69 5.98 -31.14
C ARG A 30 -28.28 5.31 -29.89
N ARG A 31 -27.81 4.13 -29.53
CA ARG A 31 -28.26 3.41 -28.33
C ARG A 31 -27.77 4.07 -27.04
N LEU A 32 -26.50 4.47 -26.98
CA LEU A 32 -25.96 5.23 -25.84
C LEU A 32 -26.72 6.55 -25.63
N LEU A 33 -27.00 7.29 -26.71
CA LEU A 33 -27.80 8.53 -26.63
C LEU A 33 -29.23 8.29 -26.12
N ARG A 34 -29.89 7.22 -26.59
CA ARG A 34 -31.23 6.83 -26.09
C ARG A 34 -31.22 6.44 -24.62
N ALA A 35 -30.13 5.83 -24.15
CA ALA A 35 -29.91 5.51 -22.75
C ALA A 35 -29.44 6.71 -21.92
N GLY A 36 -29.35 7.92 -22.50
CA GLY A 36 -28.91 9.13 -21.79
C GLY A 36 -27.41 9.17 -21.48
N ILE A 37 -26.60 8.31 -22.10
CA ILE A 37 -25.16 8.18 -21.81
C ILE A 37 -24.35 9.13 -22.69
N VAL A 38 -23.77 10.13 -22.04
CA VAL A 38 -22.88 11.11 -22.66
C VAL A 38 -21.55 10.45 -23.02
N HIS A 39 -21.08 10.66 -24.25
CA HIS A 39 -19.81 10.15 -24.74
C HIS A 39 -19.16 11.13 -25.72
N LYS A 40 -17.86 10.94 -26.00
CA LYS A 40 -17.13 11.75 -26.99
C LYS A 40 -17.28 11.14 -28.38
N ASP A 41 -17.51 11.97 -29.39
CA ASP A 41 -17.63 11.52 -30.80
C ASP A 41 -16.35 10.83 -31.33
N SER A 42 -15.20 11.17 -30.73
CA SER A 42 -13.88 10.65 -31.08
C SER A 42 -13.63 9.20 -30.63
N LEU A 43 -14.52 8.60 -29.82
CA LEU A 43 -14.30 7.24 -29.32
C LEU A 43 -14.32 6.19 -30.45
N LEU A 44 -13.46 5.20 -30.31
CA LEU A 44 -13.36 4.03 -31.18
C LEU A 44 -14.52 3.05 -30.89
N LYS A 45 -14.77 2.13 -31.84
CA LYS A 45 -15.89 1.18 -31.72
C LYS A 45 -15.85 0.36 -30.42
N HIS A 46 -14.67 -0.13 -30.02
CA HIS A 46 -14.53 -0.97 -28.82
C HIS A 46 -14.70 -0.18 -27.51
N GLU A 47 -14.36 1.10 -27.49
CA GLU A 47 -14.62 2.00 -26.36
C GLU A 47 -16.13 2.28 -26.22
N LEU A 48 -16.82 2.50 -27.33
CA LEU A 48 -18.28 2.62 -27.36
C LEU A 48 -18.97 1.30 -26.95
N GLN A 49 -18.42 0.16 -27.36
CA GLN A 49 -18.88 -1.16 -26.90
C GLN A 49 -18.68 -1.32 -25.38
N ALA A 50 -17.53 -0.89 -24.83
CA ALA A 50 -17.31 -0.94 -23.40
C ALA A 50 -18.33 -0.11 -22.61
N LEU A 51 -18.59 1.13 -23.04
CA LEU A 51 -19.62 1.98 -22.44
C LEU A 51 -21.00 1.31 -22.51
N TRP A 52 -21.35 0.71 -23.65
CA TRP A 52 -22.63 0.04 -23.81
C TRP A 52 -22.74 -1.24 -22.95
N ALA A 53 -21.69 -2.04 -22.84
CA ALA A 53 -21.67 -3.21 -21.96
C ALA A 53 -21.87 -2.82 -20.49
N LEU A 54 -21.14 -1.79 -20.03
CA LEU A 54 -21.26 -1.26 -18.68
C LEU A 54 -22.67 -0.68 -18.41
N ALA A 55 -23.26 -0.01 -19.39
CA ALA A 55 -24.62 0.50 -19.32
C ALA A 55 -25.67 -0.61 -19.14
N ASN A 56 -25.60 -1.67 -19.95
CA ASN A 56 -26.55 -2.79 -19.85
C ASN A 56 -26.43 -3.54 -18.52
N LEU A 57 -25.24 -3.55 -17.93
CA LEU A 57 -25.02 -4.11 -16.60
C LEU A 57 -25.48 -3.17 -15.47
N GLY A 58 -26.04 -2.00 -15.79
CA GLY A 58 -26.50 -1.01 -14.82
C GLY A 58 -25.37 -0.31 -14.06
N LEU A 59 -24.15 -0.36 -14.58
CA LEU A 59 -22.94 0.22 -13.96
C LEU A 59 -22.71 1.67 -14.36
N ILE A 60 -23.46 2.15 -15.33
CA ILE A 60 -23.50 3.54 -15.79
C ILE A 60 -24.95 3.98 -15.70
N GLY A 61 -25.25 4.89 -14.78
CA GLY A 61 -26.55 5.55 -14.68
C GLY A 61 -26.66 6.78 -15.59
N ASN A 62 -27.81 7.45 -15.56
CA ASN A 62 -28.06 8.68 -16.31
C ASN A 62 -27.18 9.88 -15.86
N ASP A 63 -26.61 9.78 -14.66
CA ASP A 63 -25.86 10.83 -13.96
C ASP A 63 -24.38 10.47 -13.71
N GLY A 64 -23.99 9.20 -13.90
CA GLY A 64 -22.66 8.70 -13.57
C GLY A 64 -21.77 8.58 -14.80
N THR A 65 -20.61 9.25 -14.80
CA THR A 65 -19.51 8.88 -15.69
C THR A 65 -18.75 7.70 -15.07
N PRO A 66 -18.63 6.55 -15.77
CA PRO A 66 -17.81 5.44 -15.27
C PRO A 66 -16.34 5.89 -15.10
N SER A 67 -15.62 5.23 -14.19
CA SER A 67 -14.17 5.41 -14.07
C SER A 67 -13.49 5.18 -15.41
N VAL A 68 -12.73 6.17 -15.90
CA VAL A 68 -12.01 6.11 -17.19
C VAL A 68 -11.15 4.85 -17.28
N LEU A 69 -10.44 4.51 -16.21
CA LEU A 69 -9.60 3.32 -16.14
C LEU A 69 -10.39 2.01 -16.28
N PHE A 70 -11.60 1.97 -15.74
CA PHE A 70 -12.46 0.80 -15.86
C PHE A 70 -13.03 0.67 -17.28
N VAL A 71 -13.42 1.79 -17.90
CA VAL A 71 -13.83 1.81 -19.31
C VAL A 71 -12.70 1.34 -20.22
N ASP A 72 -11.48 1.84 -20.02
CA ASP A 72 -10.31 1.45 -20.84
C ASP A 72 -10.02 -0.04 -20.72
N LYS A 73 -10.13 -0.59 -19.52
CA LYS A 73 -9.95 -2.02 -19.26
C LYS A 73 -11.01 -2.87 -19.97
N VAL A 74 -12.29 -2.47 -19.88
CA VAL A 74 -13.37 -3.15 -20.60
C VAL A 74 -13.20 -3.01 -22.12
N ALA A 75 -12.77 -1.83 -22.60
CA ALA A 75 -12.49 -1.59 -24.01
C ALA A 75 -11.37 -2.47 -24.55
N ALA A 76 -10.33 -2.74 -23.73
CA ALA A 76 -9.29 -3.71 -24.05
C ALA A 76 -9.87 -5.12 -24.22
N TRP A 77 -10.75 -5.57 -23.31
CA TRP A 77 -11.44 -6.85 -23.45
C TRP A 77 -12.32 -6.91 -24.69
N CYS A 78 -13.08 -5.86 -25.00
CA CYS A 78 -13.88 -5.76 -26.23
C CYS A 78 -13.01 -5.90 -27.50
N LYS A 79 -11.76 -5.40 -27.45
CA LYS A 79 -10.80 -5.43 -28.57
C LYS A 79 -10.09 -6.79 -28.71
N MET A 80 -9.87 -7.51 -27.62
CA MET A 80 -9.15 -8.81 -27.60
C MET A 80 -9.78 -9.87 -28.51
N LEU A 81 -8.96 -10.81 -28.96
CA LEU A 81 -9.42 -12.03 -29.63
C LEU A 81 -10.08 -12.98 -28.63
N VAL A 82 -11.00 -13.84 -29.10
CA VAL A 82 -11.70 -14.81 -28.24
C VAL A 82 -10.71 -15.76 -27.55
N SER A 83 -9.67 -16.20 -28.25
CA SER A 83 -8.62 -17.05 -27.67
C SER A 83 -7.89 -16.37 -26.51
N GLU A 84 -7.56 -15.09 -26.64
CA GLU A 84 -6.91 -14.30 -25.58
C GLU A 84 -7.84 -14.11 -24.39
N GLN A 85 -9.15 -13.90 -24.63
CA GLN A 85 -10.14 -13.80 -23.54
C GLN A 85 -10.26 -15.11 -22.76
N LEU A 86 -10.23 -16.26 -23.46
CA LEU A 86 -10.24 -17.57 -22.83
C LEU A 86 -9.02 -17.81 -21.94
N GLU A 87 -7.84 -17.37 -22.36
CA GLU A 87 -6.63 -17.42 -21.52
C GLU A 87 -6.80 -16.56 -20.26
N VAL A 88 -7.37 -15.35 -20.38
CA VAL A 88 -7.65 -14.48 -19.23
C VAL A 88 -8.71 -15.08 -18.31
N LEU A 89 -9.77 -15.67 -18.83
CA LEU A 89 -10.79 -16.36 -18.02
C LEU A 89 -10.18 -17.56 -17.27
N THR A 90 -9.44 -18.40 -17.99
CA THR A 90 -8.79 -19.61 -17.43
C THR A 90 -7.80 -19.23 -16.33
N SER A 91 -6.95 -18.22 -16.56
CA SER A 91 -5.98 -17.75 -15.56
C SER A 91 -6.65 -17.15 -14.32
N ARG A 92 -7.90 -16.69 -14.43
CA ARG A 92 -8.73 -16.22 -13.30
C ARG A 92 -9.60 -17.31 -12.67
N GLY A 93 -9.54 -18.55 -13.16
CA GLY A 93 -10.38 -19.65 -12.69
C GLY A 93 -11.87 -19.46 -13.02
N LEU A 94 -12.18 -18.64 -14.04
CA LEU A 94 -13.55 -18.37 -14.48
C LEU A 94 -13.95 -19.38 -15.55
N SER A 95 -15.23 -19.80 -15.55
CA SER A 95 -15.76 -20.73 -16.53
C SER A 95 -15.77 -20.13 -17.93
N ASN A 96 -15.41 -20.92 -18.94
CA ASN A 96 -15.65 -20.57 -20.34
C ASN A 96 -17.17 -20.58 -20.59
N VAL A 97 -17.71 -19.44 -21.01
CA VAL A 97 -19.14 -19.27 -21.28
C VAL A 97 -19.34 -18.75 -22.70
N GLY A 98 -20.19 -19.44 -23.46
CA GLY A 98 -20.80 -18.93 -24.69
C GLY A 98 -19.89 -18.18 -25.67
N THR A 99 -20.32 -16.97 -25.98
CA THR A 99 -19.77 -16.05 -26.98
C THR A 99 -18.68 -15.14 -26.41
N LYS A 100 -18.00 -14.40 -27.29
CA LYS A 100 -17.06 -13.33 -26.91
C LYS A 100 -17.66 -12.36 -25.87
N TRP A 101 -18.95 -12.06 -25.98
CA TRP A 101 -19.59 -11.08 -25.10
C TRP A 101 -19.89 -11.66 -23.73
N ASP A 102 -20.22 -12.95 -23.66
CA ASP A 102 -20.36 -13.67 -22.40
C ASP A 102 -19.02 -13.68 -21.64
N HIS A 103 -17.89 -13.79 -22.35
CA HIS A 103 -16.56 -13.65 -21.75
C HIS A 103 -16.33 -12.25 -21.18
N VAL A 104 -16.63 -11.20 -21.95
CA VAL A 104 -16.47 -9.81 -21.51
C VAL A 104 -17.34 -9.51 -20.29
N GLU A 105 -18.61 -9.91 -20.30
CA GLU A 105 -19.51 -9.75 -19.17
C GLU A 105 -18.99 -10.49 -17.92
N THR A 106 -18.54 -11.73 -18.08
CA THR A 106 -17.97 -12.52 -16.98
C THR A 106 -16.74 -11.84 -16.37
N LEU A 107 -15.87 -11.27 -17.21
CA LEU A 107 -14.70 -10.51 -16.75
C LEU A 107 -15.10 -9.22 -16.01
N ILE A 108 -16.11 -8.49 -16.48
CA ILE A 108 -16.65 -7.30 -15.80
C ILE A 108 -17.18 -7.68 -14.42
N ARG A 109 -18.03 -8.72 -14.34
CA ARG A 109 -18.62 -9.17 -13.07
C ARG A 109 -17.57 -9.65 -12.07
N ALA A 110 -16.56 -10.39 -12.53
CA ALA A 110 -15.47 -10.85 -11.68
C ALA A 110 -14.63 -9.67 -11.13
N GLU A 111 -14.40 -8.64 -11.94
CA GLU A 111 -13.69 -7.43 -11.52
C GLU A 111 -14.49 -6.64 -10.47
N LEU A 112 -15.81 -6.53 -10.65
CA LEU A 112 -16.69 -5.88 -9.68
C LEU A 112 -16.77 -6.65 -8.37
N ALA A 113 -16.94 -7.98 -8.41
CA ALA A 113 -16.95 -8.80 -7.20
C ALA A 113 -15.64 -8.67 -6.42
N THR A 114 -14.51 -8.50 -7.12
CA THR A 114 -13.22 -8.21 -6.48
C THR A 114 -13.21 -6.82 -5.84
N ALA A 115 -13.71 -5.79 -6.55
CA ALA A 115 -13.78 -4.43 -6.05
C ALA A 115 -14.73 -4.29 -4.85
N GLU A 116 -15.91 -4.92 -4.90
CA GLU A 116 -16.89 -4.98 -3.82
C GLU A 116 -16.35 -5.75 -2.61
N ALA A 117 -15.67 -6.88 -2.82
CA ALA A 117 -15.01 -7.59 -1.72
C ALA A 117 -13.89 -6.76 -1.08
N VAL A 118 -13.19 -5.93 -1.86
CA VAL A 118 -12.20 -4.97 -1.36
C VAL A 118 -12.88 -3.84 -0.58
N LEU A 119 -13.95 -3.25 -1.12
CA LEU A 119 -14.74 -2.20 -0.46
C LEU A 119 -15.38 -2.70 0.83
N ALA A 120 -16.02 -3.87 0.83
CA ALA A 120 -16.60 -4.49 2.03
C ALA A 120 -15.51 -4.81 3.08
N LYS A 121 -14.31 -5.22 2.66
CA LYS A 121 -13.17 -5.36 3.57
C LYS A 121 -12.69 -4.00 4.10
N LEU A 122 -12.68 -2.96 3.27
CA LEU A 122 -12.31 -1.61 3.69
C LEU A 122 -13.34 -1.00 4.64
N GLU A 123 -14.64 -1.21 4.41
CA GLU A 123 -15.74 -0.78 5.28
C GLU A 123 -15.78 -1.58 6.59
N LEU A 124 -15.51 -2.90 6.54
CA LEU A 124 -15.34 -3.72 7.74
C LEU A 124 -14.10 -3.28 8.55
N ASN A 125 -13.02 -2.89 7.87
CA ASN A 125 -11.83 -2.34 8.52
C ASN A 125 -12.08 -0.92 9.07
N ALA A 126 -12.85 -0.10 8.37
CA ALA A 126 -13.22 1.27 8.80
C ALA A 126 -14.19 1.26 9.99
N SER A 127 -15.13 0.31 10.02
CA SER A 127 -16.05 0.12 11.16
C SER A 127 -15.32 -0.42 12.40
N ARG A 128 -14.35 -1.33 12.21
CA ARG A 128 -13.44 -1.78 13.28
C ARG A 128 -12.53 -0.67 13.82
N ALA A 129 -12.11 0.27 12.96
CA ALA A 129 -11.30 1.41 13.38
C ALA A 129 -12.00 2.34 14.39
N SER A 130 -13.34 2.27 14.53
CA SER A 130 -14.09 3.09 15.51
C SER A 130 -14.03 2.57 16.96
N GLU A 131 -13.61 1.32 17.18
CA GLU A 131 -13.33 0.74 18.51
C GLU A 131 -11.82 0.50 18.75
N GLU A 132 -10.97 0.82 17.77
CA GLU A 132 -9.53 0.54 17.87
C GLU A 132 -8.83 1.49 18.82
N ALA A 133 -8.05 0.90 19.74
CA ALA A 133 -7.19 1.64 20.64
C ALA A 133 -6.26 2.58 19.87
N LEU A 134 -6.08 3.79 20.41
CA LEU A 134 -5.14 4.77 19.87
C LEU A 134 -3.75 4.14 19.68
N PRO A 135 -3.03 4.46 18.58
CA PRO A 135 -1.65 4.03 18.41
C PRO A 135 -0.78 4.45 19.59
N HIS A 136 0.25 3.65 19.88
CA HIS A 136 1.19 4.01 20.94
C HIS A 136 1.89 5.34 20.62
N TYR A 137 2.08 6.21 21.62
CA TYR A 137 2.58 7.56 21.39
C TYR A 137 3.97 7.61 20.72
N THR A 138 4.85 6.64 21.00
CA THR A 138 6.15 6.53 20.32
C THR A 138 6.03 6.19 18.83
N VAL A 139 4.98 5.45 18.44
CA VAL A 139 4.66 5.18 17.03
C VAL A 139 4.20 6.46 16.36
N VAL A 140 3.32 7.24 17.00
CA VAL A 140 2.89 8.52 16.45
C VAL A 140 4.08 9.47 16.28
N ASN A 141 4.98 9.56 17.27
CA ASN A 141 6.21 10.33 17.14
C ASN A 141 7.05 9.86 15.93
N LEU A 142 7.20 8.55 15.72
CA LEU A 142 7.98 7.98 14.61
C LEU A 142 7.34 8.34 13.26
N LEU A 143 6.02 8.25 13.18
CA LEU A 143 5.28 8.61 11.97
C LEU A 143 5.38 10.10 11.67
N LEU A 144 5.31 10.97 12.67
CA LEU A 144 5.51 12.43 12.51
C LEU A 144 6.94 12.75 12.05
N ALA A 145 7.95 12.14 12.70
CA ALA A 145 9.36 12.34 12.35
C ALA A 145 9.67 11.90 10.92
N THR A 146 9.20 10.72 10.52
CA THR A 146 9.41 10.19 9.16
C THR A 146 8.61 10.96 8.11
N THR A 147 7.42 11.47 8.45
CA THR A 147 6.64 12.36 7.58
C THR A 147 7.39 13.67 7.32
N TYR A 148 7.96 14.27 8.37
CA TYR A 148 8.79 15.47 8.23
C TYR A 148 9.98 15.20 7.31
N ALA A 149 10.75 14.15 7.61
CA ALA A 149 11.96 13.81 6.86
C ALA A 149 11.66 13.48 5.38
N GLU A 150 10.54 12.81 5.10
CA GLU A 150 10.06 12.55 3.73
C GLU A 150 9.76 13.86 2.99
N THR A 151 9.08 14.83 3.63
CA THR A 151 8.75 16.13 3.01
C THR A 151 9.96 17.01 2.76
N VAL A 152 10.97 16.95 3.62
CA VAL A 152 12.27 17.60 3.40
C VAL A 152 12.95 16.99 2.18
N ARG A 153 12.91 15.66 2.06
CA ARG A 153 13.56 14.91 0.99
C ARG A 153 12.89 15.10 -0.37
N SER A 154 11.56 15.06 -0.43
CA SER A 154 10.80 15.20 -1.69
C SER A 154 10.61 16.65 -2.11
N GLY A 155 10.57 17.58 -1.15
CA GLY A 155 10.19 18.97 -1.38
C GLY A 155 8.69 19.18 -1.64
N ASP A 156 7.88 18.11 -1.60
CA ASP A 156 6.44 18.13 -1.87
C ASP A 156 5.67 17.09 -1.02
N THR A 157 4.34 16.99 -1.23
CA THR A 157 3.47 16.03 -0.56
C THR A 157 3.06 14.85 -1.44
N THR A 158 3.69 14.66 -2.61
CA THR A 158 3.26 13.64 -3.60
C THR A 158 3.41 12.21 -3.09
N LEU A 159 4.34 11.98 -2.17
CA LEU A 159 4.56 10.69 -1.50
C LEU A 159 3.71 10.51 -0.23
N LEU A 160 2.82 11.46 0.06
CA LEU A 160 1.94 11.47 1.23
C LEU A 160 0.48 11.39 0.78
N PRO A 161 -0.06 10.18 0.55
CA PRO A 161 -1.45 10.02 0.10
C PRO A 161 -2.40 10.67 1.09
N ASP A 162 -3.43 11.33 0.54
CA ASP A 162 -4.47 12.04 1.27
C ASP A 162 -3.97 13.06 2.30
N CYS A 163 -2.75 13.58 2.10
CA CYS A 163 -2.17 14.58 2.98
C CYS A 163 -3.11 15.80 3.07
N PRO A 164 -3.56 16.20 4.27
CA PRO A 164 -4.53 17.27 4.41
C PRO A 164 -3.93 18.67 4.27
N PHE A 165 -2.65 18.77 3.91
CA PHE A 165 -1.91 20.01 3.74
C PHE A 165 -1.61 20.25 2.26
N PRO A 166 -1.87 21.46 1.74
CA PRO A 166 -1.73 21.75 0.31
C PRO A 166 -0.28 21.81 -0.16
N THR A 167 0.68 21.99 0.75
CA THR A 167 2.12 22.08 0.43
C THR A 167 2.98 21.43 1.50
N ALA A 168 4.17 20.98 1.12
CA ALA A 168 5.17 20.48 2.07
C ALA A 168 5.54 21.54 3.11
N GLN A 169 5.60 22.82 2.72
CA GLN A 169 5.90 23.90 3.65
C GLN A 169 4.80 24.06 4.71
N ALA A 170 3.52 23.99 4.32
CA ALA A 170 2.41 24.07 5.27
C ALA A 170 2.45 22.91 6.28
N LEU A 171 2.72 21.70 5.81
CA LEU A 171 2.89 20.52 6.65
C LEU A 171 4.09 20.66 7.62
N ARG A 172 5.27 21.06 7.13
CA ARG A 172 6.45 21.29 7.97
C ARG A 172 6.21 22.39 9.02
N ASN A 173 5.53 23.46 8.65
CA ASN A 173 5.15 24.53 9.59
C ASN A 173 4.22 24.01 10.69
N CYS A 174 3.27 23.13 10.37
CA CYS A 174 2.40 22.46 11.33
C CYS A 174 3.22 21.56 12.27
N LEU A 175 4.01 20.65 11.70
CA LEU A 175 4.87 19.72 12.46
C LEU A 175 5.80 20.47 13.42
N ASN A 176 6.45 21.54 12.98
CA ASN A 176 7.37 22.30 13.84
C ASN A 176 6.67 22.96 15.03
N ARG A 177 5.36 23.25 14.97
CA ARG A 177 4.60 23.79 16.11
C ARG A 177 4.12 22.71 17.07
N LEU A 178 4.00 21.48 16.60
CA LEU A 178 3.60 20.32 17.40
C LEU A 178 4.77 19.82 18.25
N GLN A 179 4.54 19.58 19.54
CA GLN A 179 5.50 18.92 20.43
C GLN A 179 5.43 17.40 20.25
N CYS A 180 6.54 16.69 20.50
CA CYS A 180 6.47 15.24 20.59
C CYS A 180 5.70 14.81 21.85
N PHE A 181 5.15 13.61 21.79
CA PHE A 181 4.39 13.04 22.90
C PHE A 181 5.34 12.29 23.83
N ALA A 182 5.28 12.59 25.13
CA ALA A 182 6.03 11.87 26.15
C ALA A 182 5.23 10.70 26.77
N THR A 183 3.90 10.75 26.69
CA THR A 183 3.01 9.74 27.28
C THR A 183 1.77 9.47 26.41
N ALA A 184 1.05 8.41 26.72
CA ALA A 184 -0.21 8.08 26.07
C ALA A 184 -1.30 9.12 26.36
N GLU A 185 -1.33 9.68 27.58
CA GLU A 185 -2.29 10.72 27.98
C GLU A 185 -2.08 12.01 27.18
N ALA A 186 -0.83 12.41 26.95
CA ALA A 186 -0.51 13.60 26.16
C ALA A 186 -0.96 13.46 24.69
N LEU A 187 -0.78 12.27 24.11
CA LEU A 187 -1.33 11.97 22.79
C LEU A 187 -2.86 12.00 22.81
N ALA A 188 -3.50 11.31 23.76
CA ALA A 188 -4.95 11.25 23.86
C ALA A 188 -5.58 12.66 23.98
N GLN A 189 -5.00 13.53 24.81
CA GLN A 189 -5.44 14.93 24.92
C GLN A 189 -5.32 15.69 23.59
N SER A 190 -4.24 15.46 22.83
CA SER A 190 -4.03 16.10 21.53
C SER A 190 -4.98 15.56 20.45
N MET A 191 -5.41 14.29 20.57
CA MET A 191 -6.41 13.67 19.69
C MET A 191 -7.83 14.20 19.93
N LEU A 192 -8.10 14.87 21.06
CA LEU A 192 -9.37 15.56 21.31
C LEU A 192 -9.54 16.84 20.47
N LEU A 193 -8.46 17.34 19.85
CA LEU A 193 -8.54 18.47 18.94
C LEU A 193 -9.39 18.11 17.72
N PRO A 194 -10.31 18.98 17.29
CA PRO A 194 -11.15 18.72 16.12
C PRO A 194 -10.32 18.73 14.83
N GLU A 195 -10.81 18.09 13.75
CA GLU A 195 -10.15 18.13 12.44
C GLU A 195 -10.11 19.53 11.80
N SER A 196 -10.88 20.49 12.33
CA SER A 196 -10.78 21.90 11.97
C SER A 196 -9.48 22.54 12.50
N ASP A 197 -8.94 22.04 13.61
CA ASP A 197 -7.63 22.43 14.13
C ASP A 197 -6.51 21.80 13.29
N MET A 198 -5.44 22.56 13.04
CA MET A 198 -4.36 22.10 12.16
C MET A 198 -3.58 20.90 12.74
N HIS A 199 -3.40 20.83 14.06
CA HIS A 199 -2.73 19.69 14.70
C HIS A 199 -3.69 18.51 14.82
N GLY A 200 -4.96 18.77 15.19
CA GLY A 200 -6.01 17.74 15.18
C GLY A 200 -6.08 17.05 13.82
N ARG A 201 -6.17 17.82 12.73
CA ARG A 201 -6.19 17.30 11.36
C ARG A 201 -4.95 16.46 11.01
N LEU A 202 -3.75 16.94 11.37
CA LEU A 202 -2.50 16.21 11.15
C LEU A 202 -2.50 14.86 11.88
N LEU A 203 -2.88 14.87 13.15
CA LEU A 203 -2.87 13.69 14.00
C LEU A 203 -3.90 12.65 13.56
N HIS A 204 -5.13 13.08 13.27
CA HIS A 204 -6.17 12.19 12.72
C HIS A 204 -5.70 11.55 11.41
N TRP A 205 -5.12 12.33 10.49
CA TRP A 205 -4.58 11.78 9.24
C TRP A 205 -3.43 10.79 9.46
N VAL A 206 -2.43 11.13 10.29
CA VAL A 206 -1.29 10.23 10.56
C VAL A 206 -1.75 8.93 11.22
N CYS A 207 -2.62 9.01 12.21
CA CYS A 207 -3.15 7.85 12.92
C CYS A 207 -4.03 6.98 12.02
N ALA A 208 -4.94 7.58 11.24
CA ALA A 208 -5.83 6.85 10.35
C ALA A 208 -5.07 6.10 9.24
N GLN A 209 -4.04 6.73 8.69
CA GLN A 209 -3.31 6.15 7.56
C GLN A 209 -2.26 5.11 7.98
N PHE A 210 -1.60 5.31 9.12
CA PHE A 210 -0.42 4.52 9.48
C PHE A 210 -0.37 4.03 10.92
N GLY A 211 -1.20 4.59 11.80
CA GLY A 211 -1.12 4.37 13.25
C GLY A 211 -1.24 2.90 13.65
N GLN A 212 -2.00 2.12 12.88
CA GLN A 212 -2.24 0.70 13.16
C GLN A 212 -1.22 -0.25 12.51
N GLN A 213 -0.31 0.26 11.67
CA GLN A 213 0.64 -0.56 10.93
C GLN A 213 1.85 -0.98 11.79
N ILE A 214 2.23 -0.11 12.74
CA ILE A 214 3.46 -0.24 13.54
C ILE A 214 3.08 -0.33 15.03
N GLU A 215 3.77 -1.19 15.76
CA GLU A 215 3.72 -1.25 17.22
C GLU A 215 5.14 -1.13 17.81
N PRO A 216 5.33 -0.58 19.01
CA PRO A 216 6.60 -0.73 19.73
C PRO A 216 6.86 -2.21 19.97
N ALA A 217 8.09 -2.66 19.75
CA ALA A 217 8.45 -4.05 19.98
C ALA A 217 8.48 -4.33 21.49
N SER A 218 7.47 -5.06 21.96
CA SER A 218 7.26 -5.42 23.36
C SER A 218 6.95 -6.92 23.48
N GLY A 219 7.10 -7.47 24.68
CA GLY A 219 6.86 -8.90 24.94
C GLY A 219 7.66 -9.79 24.00
N SER A 220 6.97 -10.68 23.27
CA SER A 220 7.59 -11.62 22.32
C SER A 220 8.17 -10.98 21.06
N PHE A 221 7.89 -9.71 20.79
CA PHE A 221 8.51 -8.97 19.69
C PHE A 221 9.78 -8.25 20.10
N HIS A 222 10.03 -8.08 21.39
CA HIS A 222 11.24 -7.41 21.85
C HIS A 222 12.45 -8.34 21.66
N ILE A 223 13.44 -7.89 20.90
CA ILE A 223 14.66 -8.67 20.69
C ILE A 223 15.68 -8.29 21.74
N ALA A 224 15.92 -9.22 22.66
CA ALA A 224 16.91 -9.08 23.71
C ALA A 224 18.34 -9.04 23.14
N GLY A 225 19.25 -8.42 23.87
CA GLY A 225 20.67 -8.31 23.50
C GLY A 225 21.00 -7.12 22.59
N MET A 226 19.99 -6.43 22.03
CA MET A 226 20.21 -5.13 21.39
C MET A 226 20.73 -4.10 22.40
N PRO A 227 21.59 -3.14 21.99
CA PRO A 227 22.01 -2.04 22.84
C PRO A 227 20.80 -1.26 23.38
N GLY A 228 20.90 -0.76 24.62
CA GLY A 228 19.78 -0.15 25.33
C GLY A 228 19.25 1.16 24.73
N ASP A 229 20.02 1.80 23.86
CA ASP A 229 19.62 2.99 23.10
C ASP A 229 18.95 2.66 21.76
N VAL A 230 18.94 1.40 21.33
CA VAL A 230 18.25 0.96 20.11
C VAL A 230 16.76 0.86 20.37
N GLN A 231 15.99 1.73 19.72
CA GLN A 231 14.53 1.67 19.78
C GLN A 231 14.00 0.66 18.77
N GLN A 232 13.08 -0.19 19.20
CA GLN A 232 12.58 -1.32 18.42
C GLN A 232 11.10 -1.16 18.14
N PHE A 233 10.71 -1.33 16.88
CA PHE A 233 9.33 -1.36 16.43
C PHE A 233 9.09 -2.57 15.53
N VAL A 234 7.84 -2.99 15.41
CA VAL A 234 7.40 -4.06 14.53
C VAL A 234 6.31 -3.59 13.59
N LEU A 235 6.38 -4.03 12.33
CA LEU A 235 5.32 -3.82 11.34
C LEU A 235 4.33 -5.01 11.43
N THR A 236 3.29 -4.85 12.23
CA THR A 236 2.32 -5.92 12.51
C THR A 236 1.16 -5.94 11.51
N ARG A 237 0.82 -4.80 10.91
CA ARG A 237 -0.25 -4.67 9.92
C ARG A 237 0.21 -3.91 8.68
N PRO A 238 1.02 -4.52 7.80
CA PRO A 238 1.39 -3.89 6.53
C PRO A 238 0.14 -3.59 5.70
N THR A 239 0.26 -2.66 4.74
CA THR A 239 -0.85 -2.36 3.83
C THR A 239 -1.32 -3.63 3.11
N PRO A 240 -2.62 -3.81 2.82
CA PRO A 240 -3.12 -5.01 2.15
C PRO A 240 -2.41 -5.29 0.82
N ALA A 241 -2.07 -4.24 0.07
CA ALA A 241 -1.33 -4.35 -1.18
C ALA A 241 0.11 -4.85 -0.99
N LEU A 242 0.82 -4.43 0.07
CA LEU A 242 2.14 -4.97 0.40
C LEU A 242 2.04 -6.42 0.84
N GLN A 243 1.10 -6.74 1.73
CA GLN A 243 0.90 -8.09 2.23
C GLN A 243 0.59 -9.07 1.09
N ALA A 244 -0.35 -8.73 0.21
CA ALA A 244 -0.73 -9.60 -0.91
C ALA A 244 0.44 -9.85 -1.87
N ARG A 245 1.20 -8.80 -2.24
CA ARG A 245 2.39 -8.92 -3.10
C ARG A 245 3.44 -9.85 -2.49
N PHE A 246 3.70 -9.73 -1.19
CA PHE A 246 4.65 -10.57 -0.48
C PHE A 246 4.18 -12.02 -0.36
N MET A 247 2.91 -12.26 0.00
CA MET A 247 2.37 -13.61 0.09
C MET A 247 2.42 -14.35 -1.25
N ASN A 248 2.14 -13.66 -2.36
CA ASN A 248 2.28 -14.24 -3.70
C ASN A 248 3.74 -14.64 -4.00
N ALA A 249 4.72 -13.80 -3.64
CA ALA A 249 6.13 -14.14 -3.79
C ALA A 249 6.53 -15.34 -2.90
N LYS A 250 6.00 -15.40 -1.67
CA LYS A 250 6.23 -16.50 -0.73
C LYS A 250 5.65 -17.83 -1.21
N VAL A 251 4.47 -17.82 -1.83
CA VAL A 251 3.90 -19.01 -2.52
C VAL A 251 4.85 -19.48 -3.62
N GLY A 252 5.35 -18.56 -4.46
CA GLY A 252 6.33 -18.90 -5.51
C GLY A 252 7.66 -19.47 -4.97
N ALA A 253 7.99 -19.20 -3.70
CA ALA A 253 9.15 -19.74 -3.01
C ALA A 253 8.87 -21.01 -2.20
N ASN A 254 7.72 -21.68 -2.41
CA ASN A 254 7.25 -22.84 -1.65
C ASN A 254 7.15 -22.55 -0.14
N GLY A 255 6.70 -21.35 0.22
CA GLY A 255 6.55 -20.94 1.62
C GLY A 255 7.86 -20.58 2.32
N ARG A 256 9.03 -20.82 1.71
CA ARG A 256 10.34 -20.54 2.32
C ARG A 256 10.60 -19.05 2.45
N SER A 257 11.28 -18.65 3.51
CA SER A 257 11.77 -17.29 3.70
C SER A 257 13.01 -17.25 4.59
N CYS A 258 13.84 -16.22 4.40
CA CYS A 258 14.96 -15.88 5.28
C CYS A 258 14.78 -14.49 5.90
N VAL A 259 15.61 -14.18 6.90
CA VAL A 259 15.68 -12.86 7.52
C VAL A 259 16.94 -12.17 7.01
N LEU A 260 16.80 -10.95 6.52
CA LEU A 260 17.91 -10.10 6.07
C LEU A 260 17.69 -8.66 6.56
N TYR A 261 18.75 -7.85 6.53
CA TYR A 261 18.75 -6.50 7.06
C TYR A 261 18.95 -5.47 5.95
N HIS A 262 18.29 -4.31 6.07
CA HIS A 262 18.50 -3.16 5.19
C HIS A 262 18.73 -1.88 6.00
N GLY A 263 19.85 -1.21 5.77
CA GLY A 263 20.13 0.10 6.37
C GLY A 263 19.59 1.24 5.51
N THR A 264 18.87 2.18 6.12
CA THR A 264 18.29 3.32 5.41
C THR A 264 18.19 4.54 6.33
N PRO A 265 18.29 5.78 5.81
CA PRO A 265 17.97 6.97 6.60
C PRO A 265 16.47 7.00 6.95
N LEU A 266 16.12 7.65 8.07
CA LEU A 266 14.72 7.83 8.49
C LEU A 266 13.83 8.47 7.42
N SER A 267 14.40 9.31 6.54
CA SER A 267 13.69 9.98 5.44
C SER A 267 13.11 9.03 4.39
N ASN A 268 13.54 7.76 4.36
CA ASN A 268 13.03 6.75 3.44
C ASN A 268 12.07 5.76 4.15
N LEU A 269 12.06 5.75 5.48
CA LEU A 269 11.35 4.73 6.25
C LEU A 269 9.86 4.72 5.90
N ARG A 270 9.25 5.91 5.83
CA ARG A 270 7.82 6.06 5.54
C ARG A 270 7.42 5.54 4.17
N SER A 271 8.14 5.93 3.12
CA SER A 271 7.89 5.42 1.76
C SER A 271 8.06 3.89 1.68
N ILE A 272 9.07 3.34 2.36
CA ILE A 272 9.31 1.90 2.42
C ILE A 272 8.15 1.14 3.10
N ILE A 273 7.68 1.57 4.28
CA ILE A 273 6.59 0.87 4.99
C ILE A 273 5.24 0.98 4.26
N SER A 274 5.03 2.05 3.49
CA SER A 274 3.74 2.34 2.85
C SER A 274 3.61 1.71 1.46
N THR A 275 4.65 1.85 0.64
CA THR A 275 4.64 1.47 -0.78
C THR A 275 5.58 0.31 -1.11
N GLY A 276 6.51 0.00 -0.20
CA GLY A 276 7.54 -1.03 -0.34
C GLY A 276 8.88 -0.45 -0.76
N PHE A 277 9.85 -1.33 -0.99
CA PHE A 277 11.17 -0.91 -1.46
C PHE A 277 11.14 -0.43 -2.91
N LEU A 278 11.99 0.54 -3.20
CA LEU A 278 12.40 0.91 -4.56
C LEU A 278 13.76 0.28 -4.87
N PRO A 279 14.07 0.01 -6.15
CA PRO A 279 15.37 -0.52 -6.51
C PRO A 279 16.47 0.49 -6.15
N ALA A 280 17.61 0.01 -5.66
CA ALA A 280 18.75 0.85 -5.39
C ALA A 280 19.24 1.51 -6.69
N TYR A 281 19.68 2.77 -6.57
CA TYR A 281 20.35 3.47 -7.67
C TYR A 281 21.68 2.83 -8.04
N ASP A 282 22.35 2.22 -7.06
CA ASP A 282 23.58 1.48 -7.29
C ASP A 282 23.28 0.21 -8.10
N VAL A 283 23.94 0.09 -9.24
CA VAL A 283 23.81 -1.04 -10.18
C VAL A 283 25.08 -1.90 -10.21
N SER A 284 26.04 -1.65 -9.31
CA SER A 284 27.33 -2.35 -9.24
C SER A 284 27.19 -3.87 -9.17
N HIS A 285 26.09 -4.38 -8.59
CA HIS A 285 25.77 -5.80 -8.50
C HIS A 285 24.39 -6.13 -9.09
N GLY A 286 23.97 -5.33 -10.07
CA GLY A 286 22.67 -5.42 -10.73
C GLY A 286 21.61 -4.48 -10.15
N ARG A 287 20.54 -4.27 -10.91
CA ARG A 287 19.37 -3.49 -10.46
C ARG A 287 18.58 -4.31 -9.43
N GLY A 288 18.56 -3.87 -8.19
CA GLY A 288 17.85 -4.56 -7.11
C GLY A 288 17.94 -3.84 -5.76
N LEU A 289 17.46 -4.49 -4.72
CA LEU A 289 17.59 -4.07 -3.33
C LEU A 289 18.74 -4.82 -2.67
N PHE A 290 19.65 -4.06 -2.06
CA PHE A 290 20.75 -4.60 -1.27
C PHE A 290 20.31 -4.86 0.17
N LEU A 291 20.60 -6.07 0.61
CA LEU A 291 20.29 -6.58 1.94
C LEU A 291 21.54 -7.27 2.50
N ALA A 292 21.67 -7.32 3.82
CA ALA A 292 22.77 -8.00 4.49
C ALA A 292 22.27 -9.12 5.40
N ALA A 293 23.04 -10.19 5.54
CA ALA A 293 22.79 -11.21 6.56
C ALA A 293 23.23 -10.75 7.96
N ASP A 294 24.17 -9.80 8.02
CA ASP A 294 24.68 -9.21 9.25
C ASP A 294 24.14 -7.77 9.41
N PRO A 295 23.45 -7.43 10.52
CA PRO A 295 22.94 -6.09 10.76
C PRO A 295 24.05 -5.04 10.84
N GLN A 296 25.29 -5.39 11.18
CA GLN A 296 26.42 -4.46 11.25
C GLN A 296 26.74 -3.85 9.87
N ILE A 297 26.56 -4.63 8.80
CA ILE A 297 26.72 -4.12 7.42
C ILE A 297 25.61 -3.09 7.12
N SER A 298 24.38 -3.37 7.56
CA SER A 298 23.25 -2.46 7.39
C SER A 298 23.38 -1.18 8.22
N TYR A 299 23.96 -1.26 9.42
CA TYR A 299 24.23 -0.10 10.27
C TYR A 299 24.98 0.99 9.53
N TYR A 300 26.02 0.63 8.77
CA TYR A 300 26.77 1.59 7.96
C TYR A 300 25.86 2.39 7.02
N TYR A 301 24.93 1.74 6.32
CA TYR A 301 24.00 2.42 5.41
C TYR A 301 22.91 3.22 6.13
N ALA A 302 22.53 2.80 7.34
CA ALA A 302 21.59 3.53 8.17
C ALA A 302 22.17 4.86 8.67
N THR A 303 23.48 4.92 8.93
CA THR A 303 24.14 6.07 9.59
C THR A 303 25.13 6.84 8.72
N SER A 304 25.46 6.38 7.52
CA SER A 304 26.48 7.00 6.66
C SER A 304 26.01 8.26 5.92
N ARG A 305 24.70 8.50 5.85
CA ARG A 305 24.15 9.66 5.14
C ARG A 305 23.94 10.82 6.11
N PRO A 306 24.37 12.04 5.76
CA PRO A 306 24.09 13.21 6.58
C PRO A 306 22.58 13.46 6.61
N VAL A 307 22.07 13.80 7.78
CA VAL A 307 20.67 14.22 7.89
C VAL A 307 20.56 15.64 7.35
N MET A 308 19.68 15.86 6.36
CA MET A 308 19.54 17.17 5.71
C MET A 308 18.87 18.18 6.64
N GLU A 309 17.69 17.84 7.15
CA GLU A 309 16.90 18.65 8.08
C GLU A 309 16.00 17.70 8.88
N GLU A 310 15.93 17.90 10.20
CA GLU A 310 15.12 17.08 11.10
C GLU A 310 13.97 17.87 11.69
N TRP A 311 12.90 17.16 12.04
CA TRP A 311 11.83 17.76 12.84
C TRP A 311 12.40 18.15 14.19
N ARG A 312 12.43 19.45 14.50
CA ARG A 312 13.10 19.99 15.70
C ARG A 312 12.63 19.40 17.04
N ASN A 313 11.41 18.86 17.10
CA ASN A 313 10.83 18.27 18.30
C ASN A 313 10.89 16.73 18.29
N THR A 314 11.59 16.12 17.33
CA THR A 314 11.67 14.66 17.21
C THR A 314 12.46 14.06 18.38
N PRO A 315 12.00 12.95 19.00
CA PRO A 315 12.81 12.19 19.94
C PRO A 315 13.84 11.27 19.23
N PHE A 316 13.89 11.29 17.90
CA PHE A 316 14.75 10.41 17.08
C PHE A 316 15.84 11.19 16.34
N ALA A 317 16.28 12.32 16.90
CA ALA A 317 17.24 13.20 16.25
C ALA A 317 18.56 12.45 16.00
N GLY A 318 19.08 12.58 14.78
CA GLY A 318 20.26 11.90 14.28
C GLY A 318 20.10 10.41 13.99
N LEU A 319 18.99 9.75 14.34
CA LEU A 319 18.92 8.28 14.24
C LEU A 319 18.83 7.77 12.79
N GLY A 320 19.49 6.65 12.52
CA GLY A 320 19.30 5.83 11.32
C GLY A 320 18.30 4.70 11.55
N ALA A 321 17.84 4.05 10.48
CA ALA A 321 16.97 2.88 10.58
C ALA A 321 17.64 1.63 9.98
N ILE A 322 17.69 0.56 10.76
CA ILE A 322 17.96 -0.79 10.26
C ILE A 322 16.63 -1.53 10.20
N LEU A 323 16.29 -2.03 9.02
CA LEU A 323 15.07 -2.79 8.77
C LEU A 323 15.37 -4.27 8.84
N GLY A 324 14.69 -4.98 9.71
CA GLY A 324 14.65 -6.43 9.69
C GLY A 324 13.58 -6.92 8.72
N CYS A 325 14.01 -7.52 7.62
CA CYS A 325 13.16 -7.91 6.50
C CYS A 325 12.95 -9.42 6.45
N GLU A 326 11.71 -9.85 6.23
CA GLU A 326 11.39 -11.20 5.76
C GLU A 326 11.52 -11.23 4.23
N VAL A 327 12.31 -12.15 3.71
CA VAL A 327 12.59 -12.27 2.28
C VAL A 327 12.16 -13.65 1.81
N SER A 328 11.28 -13.72 0.80
CA SER A 328 10.84 -15.03 0.29
C SER A 328 11.99 -15.76 -0.41
N GLY A 329 12.12 -17.05 -0.14
CA GLY A 329 13.24 -17.87 -0.60
C GLY A 329 14.54 -17.55 0.16
N ASP A 330 15.66 -17.56 -0.57
CA ASP A 330 17.02 -17.49 0.00
C ASP A 330 17.70 -16.11 -0.23
N GLY A 331 16.95 -15.10 -0.67
CA GLY A 331 17.40 -13.71 -0.80
C GLY A 331 18.47 -13.41 -1.85
N ARG A 332 18.83 -14.36 -2.73
CA ARG A 332 19.84 -14.20 -3.80
C ARG A 332 21.18 -13.62 -3.29
N PRO A 333 22.02 -14.44 -2.64
CA PRO A 333 23.34 -14.02 -2.19
C PRO A 333 24.23 -13.65 -3.40
N ILE A 334 24.97 -12.55 -3.28
CA ILE A 334 25.98 -12.11 -4.26
C ILE A 334 27.40 -12.15 -3.68
N SER A 335 27.53 -12.12 -2.36
CA SER A 335 28.79 -12.34 -1.63
C SER A 335 28.46 -12.88 -0.23
N PRO A 336 29.47 -13.31 0.56
CA PRO A 336 29.26 -13.64 1.95
C PRO A 336 28.60 -12.47 2.67
N ASN A 337 27.39 -12.69 3.21
CA ASN A 337 26.58 -11.72 3.93
C ASN A 337 25.93 -10.60 3.11
N ILE A 338 26.04 -10.56 1.77
CA ILE A 338 25.35 -9.56 0.94
C ILE A 338 24.42 -10.24 -0.07
N HIS A 339 23.21 -9.71 -0.14
CA HIS A 339 22.10 -10.20 -0.95
C HIS A 339 21.62 -9.09 -1.88
N CYS A 340 21.29 -9.44 -3.13
CA CYS A 340 20.73 -8.52 -4.11
C CYS A 340 19.42 -9.07 -4.66
N VAL A 341 18.30 -8.54 -4.16
CA VAL A 341 16.95 -8.99 -4.53
C VAL A 341 16.39 -8.11 -5.64
N ASN A 342 16.10 -8.69 -6.80
CA ASN A 342 15.53 -7.99 -7.95
C ASN A 342 14.00 -8.04 -8.03
N VAL A 343 13.36 -8.91 -7.25
CA VAL A 343 11.89 -8.98 -7.13
C VAL A 343 11.49 -8.27 -5.84
N LEU A 344 11.27 -6.97 -5.87
CA LEU A 344 11.08 -6.18 -4.63
C LEU A 344 9.86 -6.61 -3.81
N SER A 345 8.85 -7.17 -4.46
CA SER A 345 7.68 -7.75 -3.79
C SER A 345 8.02 -8.99 -2.94
N SER A 346 9.21 -9.58 -3.09
CA SER A 346 9.66 -10.69 -2.24
C SER A 346 10.24 -10.26 -0.90
N VAL A 347 10.23 -8.95 -0.59
CA VAL A 347 10.81 -8.40 0.64
C VAL A 347 9.72 -7.67 1.42
N MET A 348 9.57 -8.01 2.69
CA MET A 348 8.64 -7.37 3.62
C MET A 348 9.40 -6.88 4.85
N VAL A 349 9.20 -5.63 5.24
CA VAL A 349 9.72 -5.12 6.52
C VAL A 349 8.90 -5.75 7.65
N ARG A 350 9.59 -6.24 8.68
CA ARG A 350 8.96 -6.82 9.89
C ARG A 350 9.40 -6.12 11.16
N TYR A 351 10.66 -5.71 11.21
CA TYR A 351 11.24 -4.98 12.32
C TYR A 351 11.86 -3.66 11.85
N ILE A 352 11.82 -2.66 12.72
CA ILE A 352 12.47 -1.37 12.55
C ILE A 352 13.30 -1.13 13.80
N PHE A 353 14.63 -1.03 13.63
CA PHE A 353 15.58 -0.70 14.68
C PHE A 353 16.11 0.70 14.43
N LEU A 354 15.85 1.63 15.35
CA LEU A 354 16.40 2.98 15.29
C LEU A 354 17.73 3.00 16.02
N VAL A 355 18.79 3.41 15.32
CA VAL A 355 20.17 3.31 15.79
C VAL A 355 20.84 4.67 15.78
N THR A 356 21.61 4.94 16.83
CA THR A 356 22.37 6.19 16.97
C THR A 356 23.62 6.15 16.07
N PRO A 357 23.92 7.21 15.29
CA PRO A 357 25.20 7.32 14.61
C PRO A 357 26.35 7.53 15.60
N GLY A 358 27.49 6.92 15.31
CA GLY A 358 28.72 7.16 16.05
C GLY A 358 28.95 6.18 17.22
N ARG A 359 30.24 6.02 17.55
CA ARG A 359 30.84 5.04 18.47
C ARG A 359 30.37 3.60 18.28
N TYR A 360 31.16 2.80 17.55
CA TYR A 360 31.22 1.32 17.59
C TYR A 360 30.03 0.64 18.28
N VAL A 361 28.81 0.85 17.77
CA VAL A 361 27.64 0.15 18.27
C VAL A 361 27.86 -1.28 17.81
N GLN A 362 28.20 -2.15 18.76
CA GLN A 362 28.27 -3.57 18.50
C GLN A 362 26.84 -4.07 18.49
N LEU A 363 26.26 -4.16 17.29
CA LEU A 363 25.01 -4.87 17.13
C LEU A 363 25.28 -6.36 17.33
N PRO A 364 24.32 -7.11 17.90
CA PRO A 364 24.42 -8.56 17.94
C PRO A 364 24.58 -9.11 16.52
N ASP A 365 25.36 -10.17 16.37
CA ASP A 365 25.53 -10.80 15.06
C ASP A 365 24.19 -11.29 14.50
N GLY A 366 24.11 -11.42 13.18
CA GLY A 366 22.88 -11.82 12.50
C GLY A 366 22.33 -13.17 12.98
N SER A 367 23.20 -14.11 13.41
CA SER A 367 22.79 -15.41 13.95
C SER A 367 22.07 -15.31 15.30
N SER A 368 22.51 -14.42 16.19
CA SER A 368 21.92 -14.21 17.51
C SER A 368 20.52 -13.59 17.43
N LEU A 369 20.27 -12.77 16.40
CA LEU A 369 18.98 -12.12 16.15
C LEU A 369 17.98 -13.01 15.39
N LEU A 370 18.48 -14.02 14.67
CA LEU A 370 17.69 -14.79 13.71
C LEU A 370 16.49 -15.49 14.34
N GLU A 371 16.72 -16.23 15.42
CA GLU A 371 15.65 -17.01 16.07
C GLU A 371 14.59 -16.12 16.76
N PRO A 372 14.95 -15.08 17.54
CA PRO A 372 13.97 -14.12 18.04
C PRO A 372 13.16 -13.44 16.93
N MET A 373 13.80 -13.05 15.83
CA MET A 373 13.11 -12.44 14.69
C MET A 373 12.16 -13.42 14.02
N ARG A 374 12.58 -14.67 13.77
CA ARG A 374 11.71 -15.73 13.22
C ARG A 374 10.49 -15.99 14.08
N ALA A 375 10.67 -16.05 15.40
CA ALA A 375 9.58 -16.24 16.34
C ALA A 375 8.55 -15.09 16.24
N GLY A 376 9.01 -13.84 16.27
CA GLY A 376 8.11 -12.70 16.13
C GLY A 376 7.49 -12.56 14.73
N ILE A 377 8.22 -12.89 13.65
CA ILE A 377 7.65 -12.95 12.29
C ILE A 377 6.56 -14.01 12.21
N SER A 378 6.76 -15.18 12.82
CA SER A 378 5.73 -16.21 12.91
C SER A 378 4.50 -15.69 13.63
N ALA A 379 4.68 -15.00 14.77
CA ALA A 379 3.58 -14.42 15.53
C ALA A 379 2.83 -13.32 14.74
N ILE A 380 3.54 -12.49 13.97
CA ILE A 380 2.93 -11.52 13.05
C ILE A 380 2.10 -12.24 11.98
N ASN A 381 2.65 -13.26 11.34
CA ASN A 381 1.94 -14.01 10.30
C ASN A 381 0.68 -14.70 10.87
N THR A 382 0.75 -15.30 12.07
CA THR A 382 -0.43 -15.86 12.73
C THR A 382 -1.53 -14.82 12.97
N ARG A 383 -1.18 -13.56 13.29
CA ARG A 383 -2.16 -12.48 13.46
C ARG A 383 -2.82 -12.04 12.16
N LEU A 384 -2.13 -12.18 11.03
CA LEU A 384 -2.60 -11.73 9.72
C LEU A 384 -3.53 -12.74 9.02
N GLY A 385 -3.58 -13.99 9.51
CA GLY A 385 -4.27 -15.11 8.85
C GLY A 385 -3.48 -15.65 7.67
#